data_AF-A0A946DRB7-F1
#
_entry.id   AF-A0A946DRB7-F1
#
_cell.length_a   1.000
_cell.length_b   1.000
_cell.length_c   1.000
_cell.angle_alpha   90.00
_cell.angle_beta   90.00
_cell.angle_gamma   90.00
#
_symmetry.space_group_name_H-M   'P 1'
#
loop_
_entity.id
_entity.type
_entity.pdbx_description
1 polymer ?
#
loop_
_entity_poly.entity_id
_entity_poly.type
_entity_poly.pdbx_seq_one_letter_code
_entity_poly.pdbx_strand_id
1 'polypeptide(L)'
;MPRFVVLTHDHPVLHWDLMLDNGDALRTWRLARPPDADEDVIAEPLADHRRAYLDYEGPVSGGRGEVRRWDAGDFALLEENSDQIRLRLDGAKLKGVATIELSGDDALARFYFTTD
;
A
#
# COMPACT_ATOMS: atom_id res chain seq x y z
N MET A 1 11.75 -12.76 1.86
CA MET A 1 10.72 -12.26 2.80
C MET A 1 9.51 -11.85 1.96
N PRO A 2 8.30 -11.68 2.53
CA PRO A 2 7.19 -11.17 1.74
C PRO A 2 7.52 -9.73 1.29
N ARG A 3 7.18 -9.42 0.03
CA ARG A 3 7.53 -8.15 -0.63
C ARG A 3 6.37 -7.17 -0.54
N PHE A 4 6.69 -5.88 -0.46
CA PHE A 4 5.72 -4.82 -0.71
C PHE A 4 6.12 -3.99 -1.94
N VAL A 5 5.14 -3.35 -2.54
CA VAL A 5 5.34 -2.27 -3.51
C VAL A 5 4.39 -1.14 -3.19
N VAL A 6 4.85 0.09 -3.42
CA VAL A 6 3.99 1.27 -3.51
C VAL A 6 4.06 1.79 -4.93
N LEU A 7 2.92 1.89 -5.59
CA LEU A 7 2.81 2.45 -6.94
C LEU A 7 2.15 3.82 -6.88
N THR A 8 2.69 4.82 -7.58
CA THR A 8 1.88 5.99 -7.93
C THR A 8 0.93 5.60 -9.06
N HIS A 9 -0.34 5.98 -8.96
CA HIS A 9 -1.35 5.77 -9.99
C HIS A 9 -2.08 7.08 -10.30
N ASP A 10 -2.08 7.51 -11.56
CA ASP A 10 -2.52 8.85 -11.98
C ASP A 10 -4.01 8.98 -12.36
N HIS A 11 -4.84 7.96 -12.09
CA HIS A 11 -6.25 7.95 -12.47
C HIS A 11 -7.19 7.46 -11.35
N PRO A 12 -8.36 8.07 -11.13
CA PRO A 12 -8.87 9.28 -11.80
C PRO A 12 -8.15 10.56 -11.32
N VAL A 13 -7.40 10.44 -10.23
CA VAL A 13 -6.50 11.44 -9.66
C VAL A 13 -5.26 10.73 -9.15
N LEU A 14 -4.15 11.44 -9.03
CA LEU A 14 -2.92 10.90 -8.45
C LEU A 14 -3.18 10.35 -7.04
N HIS A 15 -2.77 9.10 -6.81
CA HIS A 15 -2.80 8.42 -5.53
C HIS A 15 -1.68 7.37 -5.45
N TRP A 16 -1.59 6.68 -4.32
CA TRP A 16 -0.57 5.66 -4.06
C TRP A 16 -1.22 4.33 -3.69
N ASP A 17 -0.89 3.25 -4.39
CA ASP A 17 -1.36 1.92 -4.04
C ASP A 17 -0.30 1.18 -3.24
N LEU A 18 -0.56 0.95 -1.95
CA LEU A 18 0.23 0.07 -1.10
C LEU A 18 -0.22 -1.37 -1.34
N MET A 19 0.70 -2.23 -1.77
CA MET A 19 0.43 -3.61 -2.11
C MET A 19 1.36 -4.55 -1.33
N LEU A 20 0.78 -5.52 -0.61
CA LEU A 20 1.49 -6.48 0.22
C LEU A 20 1.33 -7.91 -0.32
N ASP A 21 2.44 -8.58 -0.63
CA ASP A 21 2.43 -9.98 -1.09
C ASP A 21 2.01 -10.92 0.05
N ASN A 22 0.90 -11.64 -0.14
CA ASN A 22 0.42 -12.68 0.79
C ASN A 22 0.68 -14.12 0.28
N GLY A 23 1.40 -14.27 -0.84
CA GLY A 23 1.73 -15.55 -1.46
C GLY A 23 0.90 -15.86 -2.71
N ASP A 24 -0.40 -15.56 -2.66
CA ASP A 24 -1.35 -15.85 -3.76
C ASP A 24 -1.69 -14.58 -4.56
N ALA A 25 -1.81 -13.44 -3.88
CA ALA A 25 -2.18 -12.15 -4.44
C ALA A 25 -1.52 -11.00 -3.67
N LEU A 26 -1.86 -9.76 -4.04
CA LEU A 26 -1.44 -8.56 -3.34
C LEU A 26 -2.63 -7.94 -2.61
N ARG A 27 -2.58 -7.93 -1.27
CA ARG A 27 -3.53 -7.15 -0.46
C ARG A 27 -3.24 -5.68 -0.71
N THR A 28 -4.26 -4.93 -1.13
CA THR A 28 -4.06 -3.61 -1.72
C THR A 28 -4.89 -2.55 -1.01
N TRP A 29 -4.25 -1.42 -0.69
CA TRP A 29 -4.91 -0.22 -0.21
C TRP A 29 -4.51 0.97 -1.06
N ARG A 30 -5.52 1.74 -1.48
CA ARG A 30 -5.33 3.04 -2.12
C ARG A 30 -5.18 4.11 -1.05
N LEU A 31 -4.03 4.78 -1.06
CA LEU A 31 -3.68 5.87 -0.18
C LEU A 31 -3.90 7.21 -0.88
N ALA A 32 -4.66 8.10 -0.25
CA ALA A 32 -5.01 9.41 -0.81
C ALA A 32 -3.84 10.42 -0.87
N ARG A 33 -2.75 10.13 -0.16
CA ARG A 33 -1.52 10.95 -0.06
C ARG A 33 -0.29 10.02 -0.07
N PRO A 34 0.93 10.54 -0.26
CA PRO A 34 2.15 9.74 -0.14
C PRO A 34 2.21 8.99 1.21
N PRO A 35 2.74 7.75 1.25
CA PRO A 35 2.85 6.99 2.50
C PRO A 35 3.83 7.59 3.53
N ASP A 36 4.65 8.57 3.15
CA ASP A 36 5.57 9.29 4.03
C ASP A 36 5.06 10.68 4.43
N ALA A 37 3.75 10.95 4.29
CA ALA A 37 3.15 12.20 4.73
C ALA A 37 3.20 12.37 6.27
N ASP A 38 3.34 13.60 6.74
CA ASP A 38 3.41 13.97 8.16
C ASP A 38 2.07 13.81 8.94
N GLU A 39 1.01 13.34 8.26
CA GLU A 39 -0.34 13.21 8.80
C GLU A 39 -0.98 11.88 8.37
N ASP A 40 -2.01 11.45 9.11
CA ASP A 40 -2.78 10.26 8.75
C ASP A 40 -3.31 10.33 7.32
N VAL A 41 -3.11 9.24 6.59
CA VAL A 41 -3.57 9.10 5.22
C VAL A 41 -4.81 8.21 5.18
N ILE A 42 -5.82 8.62 4.42
CA ILE A 42 -6.97 7.75 4.14
C ILE A 42 -6.49 6.57 3.30
N ALA A 43 -6.81 5.36 3.75
CA ALA A 43 -6.52 4.10 3.10
C ALA A 43 -7.83 3.39 2.72
N GLU A 44 -8.12 3.33 1.43
CA GLU A 44 -9.29 2.63 0.88
C GLU A 44 -8.87 1.20 0.52
N PRO A 45 -9.47 0.14 1.12
CA PRO A 45 -9.18 -1.23 0.73
C PRO A 45 -9.66 -1.49 -0.71
N LEU A 46 -8.81 -2.08 -1.53
CA LEU A 46 -9.13 -2.49 -2.89
C LEU A 46 -9.19 -4.01 -3.01
N ALA A 47 -9.77 -4.49 -4.11
CA ALA A 47 -9.69 -5.90 -4.47
C ALA A 47 -8.22 -6.35 -4.60
N ASP A 48 -7.97 -7.62 -4.29
CA ASP A 48 -6.64 -8.21 -4.41
C ASP A 48 -6.07 -8.07 -5.83
N HIS A 49 -4.82 -7.64 -5.92
CA HIS A 49 -4.12 -7.45 -7.18
C HIS A 49 -3.25 -8.66 -7.53
N ARG A 50 -2.97 -8.83 -8.82
CA ARG A 50 -2.07 -9.89 -9.29
C ARG A 50 -0.65 -9.58 -8.84
N ARG A 51 0.08 -10.60 -8.39
CA ARG A 51 1.49 -10.50 -7.96
C ARG A 51 2.43 -9.88 -8.99
N ALA A 52 2.09 -9.93 -10.28
CA ALA A 52 2.81 -9.23 -11.34
C ALA A 52 2.98 -7.72 -11.10
N TYR A 53 2.08 -7.08 -10.33
CA TYR A 53 2.18 -5.66 -9.98
C TYR A 53 3.34 -5.31 -9.04
N LEU A 54 3.99 -6.29 -8.41
CA LEU A 54 5.25 -6.06 -7.66
C LEU A 54 6.35 -5.46 -8.56
N ASP A 55 6.32 -5.83 -9.85
CA ASP A 55 7.36 -5.51 -10.81
C ASP A 55 6.84 -4.72 -12.03
N TYR A 56 5.52 -4.53 -12.14
CA TYR A 56 4.90 -3.84 -13.26
C TYR A 56 4.93 -2.32 -13.12
N GLU A 57 5.31 -1.64 -14.19
CA GLU A 57 5.17 -0.20 -14.37
C GLU A 57 4.64 0.04 -15.79
N GLY A 58 3.71 0.98 -15.96
CA GLY A 58 3.11 1.30 -17.25
C GLY A 58 1.58 1.40 -17.24
N PRO A 59 0.93 1.32 -18.42
CA PRO A 59 -0.48 1.63 -18.58
C PRO A 59 -1.42 0.57 -17.99
N VAL A 60 -2.42 1.03 -17.24
CA VAL A 60 -3.50 0.20 -16.70
C VAL A 60 -4.61 0.04 -17.74
N SER A 61 -5.06 -1.21 -17.91
CA SER A 61 -6.08 -1.57 -18.91
C SER A 61 -7.36 -0.73 -18.80
N GLY A 62 -8.01 -0.49 -19.94
CA GLY A 62 -9.28 0.24 -19.99
C GLY A 62 -9.13 1.76 -19.85
N GLY A 63 -7.96 2.31 -20.17
CA GLY A 63 -7.72 3.76 -20.11
C GLY A 63 -7.69 4.31 -18.68
N ARG A 64 -7.37 3.47 -17.69
CA ARG A 64 -7.38 3.82 -16.27
C ARG A 64 -6.02 4.38 -15.83
N GLY A 65 -5.35 5.19 -16.65
CA GLY A 65 -4.06 5.79 -16.32
C GLY A 65 -2.86 4.85 -16.37
N GLU A 66 -1.77 5.26 -15.74
CA GLU A 66 -0.49 4.54 -15.64
C GLU A 66 -0.07 4.37 -14.17
N VAL A 67 0.66 3.28 -13.90
CA VAL A 67 1.33 3.05 -12.62
C VAL A 67 2.84 3.16 -12.75
N ARG A 68 3.49 3.74 -11.74
CA ARG A 68 4.96 3.79 -11.64
C ARG A 68 5.38 3.45 -10.22
N ARG A 69 6.54 2.83 -10.06
CA ARG A 69 7.04 2.48 -8.74
C ARG A 69 7.40 3.74 -7.96
N TRP A 70 6.77 3.91 -6.81
CA TRP A 70 7.12 4.94 -5.84
C TRP A 70 8.15 4.40 -4.84
N ASP A 71 7.91 3.20 -4.29
CA ASP A 71 8.85 2.46 -3.44
C ASP A 71 8.63 0.96 -3.57
N ALA A 72 9.60 0.16 -3.14
CA ALA A 72 9.46 -1.29 -3.01
C ALA A 72 10.50 -1.82 -2.02
N GLY A 73 10.20 -2.98 -1.43
CA GLY A 73 11.11 -3.62 -0.49
C GLY A 73 10.54 -4.89 0.10
N ASP A 74 11.15 -5.33 1.19
CA ASP A 74 10.65 -6.41 2.02
C ASP A 74 9.81 -5.82 3.16
N PHE A 75 8.87 -6.62 3.68
CA PHE A 75 8.17 -6.28 4.91
C PHE A 75 8.13 -7.45 5.89
N ALA A 76 7.86 -7.14 7.15
CA ALA A 76 7.53 -8.12 8.18
C ALA A 76 6.22 -7.73 8.88
N LEU A 77 5.31 -8.70 9.01
CA LEU A 77 4.10 -8.51 9.81
C LEU A 77 4.47 -8.46 11.29
N LEU A 78 4.07 -7.39 11.97
CA LEU A 78 4.28 -7.20 13.41
C LEU A 78 3.03 -7.58 14.20
N GLU A 79 1.87 -7.18 13.69
CA GLU A 79 0.57 -7.38 14.33
C GLU A 79 -0.54 -7.39 13.29
N GLU A 80 -1.53 -8.26 13.44
CA GLU A 80 -2.78 -8.23 12.68
C GLU A 80 -3.92 -8.70 13.58
N ASN A 81 -4.92 -7.86 13.76
CA ASN A 81 -6.14 -8.14 14.50
C ASN A 81 -7.34 -7.45 13.81
N SER A 82 -8.51 -7.45 14.44
CA SER A 82 -9.72 -6.85 13.86
C SER A 82 -9.63 -5.33 13.66
N ASP A 83 -8.76 -4.67 14.41
CA ASP A 83 -8.72 -3.20 14.53
C ASP A 83 -7.52 -2.61 13.78
N GLN A 84 -6.45 -3.38 13.58
CA GLN A 84 -5.25 -2.89 12.91
C GLN A 84 -4.36 -3.97 12.28
N ILE A 85 -3.56 -3.52 11.31
CA ILE A 85 -2.42 -4.24 10.75
C ILE A 85 -1.17 -3.40 10.94
N ARG A 86 -0.11 -3.95 11.52
CA ARG A 86 1.18 -3.29 11.72
C ARG A 86 2.29 -4.03 11.00
N LEU A 87 3.10 -3.29 10.26
CA LEU A 87 4.12 -3.81 9.35
C LEU A 87 5.43 -3.07 9.59
N ARG A 88 6.55 -3.81 9.58
CA ARG A 88 7.88 -3.22 9.41
C ARG A 88 8.18 -3.20 7.92
N LEU A 89 8.43 -2.02 7.35
CA LEU A 89 8.80 -1.84 5.95
C LEU A 89 10.30 -1.56 5.86
N ASP A 90 10.96 -2.25 4.93
CA ASP A 90 12.37 -2.02 4.56
C ASP A 90 12.46 -1.79 3.05
N GLY A 91 12.06 -0.58 2.64
CA GLY A 91 12.15 -0.07 1.27
C GLY A 91 13.27 0.95 1.09
N ALA A 92 13.30 1.58 -0.09
CA ALA A 92 14.25 2.67 -0.36
C ALA A 92 13.80 3.99 0.30
N LYS A 93 12.48 4.23 0.40
CA LYS A 93 11.89 5.42 1.03
C LYS A 93 11.30 5.09 2.40
N LEU A 94 10.51 4.02 2.48
CA LEU A 94 9.83 3.60 3.71
C LEU A 94 10.73 2.65 4.49
N LYS A 95 11.39 3.18 5.53
CA LYS A 95 12.15 2.42 6.53
C LYS A 95 11.60 2.70 7.93
N GLY A 96 10.85 1.74 8.47
CA GLY A 96 10.18 1.91 9.77
C GLY A 96 8.90 1.10 9.88
N VAL A 97 7.93 1.61 10.65
CA VAL A 97 6.67 0.93 10.94
C VAL A 97 5.51 1.64 10.25
N ALA A 98 4.75 0.88 9.45
CA ALA A 98 3.45 1.29 8.94
C ALA A 98 2.33 0.66 9.77
N THR A 99 1.28 1.42 10.03
CA THR A 99 0.04 0.90 10.61
C THR A 99 -1.14 1.24 9.71
N ILE A 100 -2.02 0.25 9.51
CA ILE A 100 -3.32 0.40 8.87
C ILE A 100 -4.38 0.15 9.95
N GLU A 101 -5.06 1.19 10.41
CA GLU A 101 -6.20 1.08 11.32
C GLU A 101 -7.46 0.75 10.52
N LEU A 102 -8.08 -0.37 10.84
CA LEU A 102 -9.27 -0.89 10.18
C LEU A 102 -10.51 -0.32 10.86
N SER A 103 -11.39 0.34 10.10
CA SER A 103 -12.72 0.69 10.59
C SER A 103 -13.64 -0.53 10.49
N GLY A 104 -14.47 -0.76 11.52
CA GLY A 104 -15.42 -1.89 11.55
C GLY A 104 -16.48 -1.87 10.44
N ASP A 105 -16.67 -0.74 9.77
CA ASP A 105 -17.38 -0.66 8.49
C ASP A 105 -16.33 -0.60 7.37
N ASP A 106 -16.40 -1.50 6.38
CA ASP A 106 -15.44 -1.75 5.28
C ASP A 106 -15.10 -0.53 4.37
N ALA A 107 -15.43 0.69 4.77
CA ALA A 107 -15.37 1.87 3.91
C ALA A 107 -14.05 2.66 4.00
N LEU A 108 -13.41 2.84 5.16
CA LEU A 108 -12.27 3.76 5.30
C LEU A 108 -11.29 3.35 6.40
N ALA A 109 -10.15 2.78 6.02
CA ALA A 109 -9.01 2.61 6.93
C ALA A 109 -8.17 3.89 7.03
N ARG A 110 -7.37 4.00 8.09
CA ARG A 110 -6.33 5.03 8.22
C ARG A 110 -4.95 4.40 8.11
N PHE A 111 -4.06 5.05 7.41
CA PHE A 111 -2.66 4.67 7.29
C PHE A 111 -1.79 5.74 7.94
N TYR A 112 -0.83 5.30 8.74
CA TYR A 112 0.25 6.17 9.21
C TYR A 112 1.58 5.42 9.20
N PHE A 113 2.66 6.19 9.06
CA PHE A 113 4.02 5.67 8.97
C PHE A 113 4.92 6.39 9.97
N THR A 114 5.74 5.63 10.68
CA THR A 114 6.73 6.14 11.62
C THR A 114 8.11 5.62 11.24
N THR A 115 9.07 6.52 11.02
CA THR A 115 10.46 6.13 10.77
C THR A 115 11.10 5.58 12.04
N ASP A 116 12.09 4.69 11.86
CA ASP A 116 12.97 4.24 12.94
C ASP A 116 13.84 5.39 13.51
#